data_AF-A0A957EN21-F1
#
_entry.id   AF-A0A957EN21-F1
#
_cell.length_a   1.000
_cell.length_b   1.000
_cell.length_c   1.000
_cell.angle_alpha   90.00
_cell.angle_beta   90.00
_cell.angle_gamma   90.00
#
_symmetry.space_group_name_H-M   'P 1'
#
loop_
_entity.id
_entity.type
_entity.pdbx_description
1 polymer ?
#
loop_
_entity_poly.entity_id
_entity_poly.type
_entity_poly.pdbx_seq_one_letter_code
_entity_poly.pdbx_strand_id
1 'polypeptide(L)'
;DFGKQESVPFHFLMEELLEILDDVLDDLGSRKEVEHIRYILAHGTSADRQLAVYQQHGGDENREEALKAVVDHLVMETKQGIYD
;
A
#
# COMPACT_ATOMS: atom_id res chain seq x y z
N ASP A 1 -12.31 5.85 13.24
CA ASP A 1 -12.10 4.96 14.41
C ASP A 1 -13.22 3.94 14.42
N PHE A 2 -12.98 2.73 14.95
CA PHE A 2 -14.08 1.78 15.15
C PHE A 2 -14.80 2.08 16.48
N GLY A 3 -15.41 3.26 16.61
CA GLY A 3 -16.38 3.60 17.67
C GLY A 3 -16.03 4.73 18.65
N LYS A 4 -14.85 5.34 18.55
CA LYS A 4 -14.36 6.52 19.30
C LYS A 4 -14.82 7.89 18.75
N GLN A 5 -15.37 7.96 17.53
CA GLN A 5 -15.77 9.19 16.82
C GLN A 5 -14.71 10.31 16.82
N GLU A 6 -13.43 9.96 16.78
CA GLU A 6 -12.30 10.87 16.81
C GLU A 6 -11.28 10.56 15.71
N SER A 7 -10.58 11.59 15.24
CA SER A 7 -9.50 11.41 14.28
C SER A 7 -8.25 10.91 15.01
N VAL A 8 -7.94 9.63 14.85
CA VAL A 8 -6.67 9.03 15.28
C VAL A 8 -5.74 8.81 14.09
N PRO A 9 -4.41 8.77 14.31
CA PRO A 9 -3.46 8.36 13.28
C PRO A 9 -3.83 7.01 12.65
N PHE A 10 -3.73 6.91 11.32
CA PHE A 10 -4.19 5.76 10.54
C PHE A 10 -3.58 4.41 10.99
N HIS A 11 -2.32 4.39 11.45
CA HIS A 11 -1.67 3.17 11.91
C HIS A 11 -2.39 2.53 13.12
N PHE A 12 -2.99 3.33 14.01
CA PHE A 12 -3.78 2.79 15.12
C PHE A 12 -5.03 2.07 14.64
N LEU A 13 -5.68 2.55 13.57
CA LEU A 13 -6.86 1.90 13.01
C LEU A 13 -6.54 0.55 12.37
N MET A 14 -5.36 0.40 11.80
CA MET A 14 -4.93 -0.85 11.19
C MET A 14 -4.58 -1.89 12.25
N GLU A 15 -3.93 -1.51 13.36
CA GLU A 15 -3.70 -2.43 14.47
C GLU A 15 -5.03 -2.85 15.13
N GLU A 16 -5.99 -1.93 15.32
CA GLU A 16 -7.35 -2.29 15.79
C GLU A 16 -8.05 -3.29 14.84
N LEU A 17 -7.89 -3.11 13.52
CA LEU A 17 -8.43 -4.05 12.53
C LEU A 17 -7.74 -5.43 12.58
N LEU A 18 -6.43 -5.46 12.80
CA LEU A 18 -5.69 -6.72 12.96
C LEU A 18 -6.16 -7.50 14.19
N GLU A 19 -6.40 -6.82 15.30
CA GLU A 19 -6.94 -7.43 16.51
C GLU A 19 -8.33 -8.05 16.27
N ILE A 20 -9.18 -7.38 15.48
CA ILE A 20 -10.53 -7.88 15.12
C ILE A 20 -10.45 -9.15 14.26
N LEU A 21 -9.45 -9.26 13.39
CA LEU A 21 -9.33 -10.36 12.45
C LEU A 21 -8.54 -11.55 13.03
N ASP A 22 -7.84 -11.39 14.15
CA ASP A 22 -6.82 -12.31 14.65
C ASP A 22 -7.29 -13.76 14.80
N ASP A 23 -8.55 -13.96 15.18
CA ASP A 23 -9.15 -15.27 15.43
C ASP A 23 -9.47 -16.08 14.15
N VAL A 24 -9.58 -15.42 12.99
CA VAL A 24 -9.88 -16.08 11.71
C VAL A 24 -8.67 -16.21 10.77
N LEU A 25 -7.56 -15.53 11.05
CA LEU A 25 -6.41 -15.49 10.14
C LEU A 25 -5.75 -16.85 9.93
N ASP A 26 -5.65 -17.66 10.99
CA ASP A 26 -5.05 -18.98 10.92
C ASP A 26 -5.97 -19.97 10.20
N ASP A 27 -7.27 -19.93 10.47
CA ASP A 27 -8.27 -20.78 9.82
C ASP A 27 -8.36 -20.51 8.32
N LEU A 28 -8.16 -19.26 7.91
CA LEU A 28 -8.12 -18.84 6.51
C LEU A 28 -6.72 -18.98 5.86
N GLY A 29 -5.69 -19.30 6.65
CA GLY A 29 -4.31 -19.42 6.18
C GLY A 29 -3.74 -18.12 5.60
N SER A 30 -4.22 -16.96 6.05
CA SER A 30 -3.93 -15.64 5.47
C SER A 30 -3.13 -14.72 6.39
N ARG A 31 -2.71 -15.21 7.57
CA ARG A 31 -1.99 -14.41 8.58
C ARG A 31 -0.79 -13.68 8.00
N LYS A 32 0.02 -14.36 7.19
CA LYS A 32 1.24 -13.78 6.59
C LYS A 32 0.92 -12.61 5.66
N GLU A 33 -0.09 -12.77 4.80
CA GLU A 33 -0.52 -11.77 3.83
C GLU A 33 -1.13 -10.56 4.56
N VAL A 34 -1.91 -10.79 5.61
CA VAL A 34 -2.51 -9.73 6.42
C VAL A 34 -1.47 -8.96 7.21
N GLU A 35 -0.47 -9.63 7.80
CA GLU A 35 0.64 -8.97 8.51
C GLU A 35 1.50 -8.07 7.61
N HIS A 36 1.42 -8.22 6.28
CA HIS A 36 2.07 -7.32 5.32
C HIS A 36 1.61 -5.86 5.48
N ILE A 37 0.43 -5.61 6.09
CA ILE A 37 -0.01 -4.25 6.40
C ILE A 37 1.03 -3.47 7.22
N ARG A 38 1.79 -4.13 8.11
CA ARG A 38 2.86 -3.49 8.89
C ARG A 38 3.99 -2.96 8.00
N TYR A 39 4.30 -3.68 6.91
CA TYR A 39 5.26 -3.21 5.92
C TYR A 39 4.72 -1.97 5.18
N ILE A 40 3.45 -1.99 4.79
CA ILE A 40 2.79 -0.85 4.12
C ILE A 40 2.77 0.38 5.04
N LEU A 41 2.47 0.20 6.33
CA LEU A 41 2.48 1.30 7.31
C LEU A 41 3.87 1.93 7.47
N ALA A 42 4.94 1.13 7.39
CA ALA A 42 6.31 1.59 7.53
C ALA A 42 6.90 2.21 6.25
N HIS A 43 6.51 1.71 5.07
CA HIS A 43 7.16 2.06 3.78
C HIS A 43 6.25 2.81 2.81
N GLY A 44 4.98 3.02 3.17
CA GLY A 44 3.98 3.61 2.30
C GLY A 44 3.33 2.62 1.33
N THR A 45 2.26 3.08 0.71
CA THR A 45 1.42 2.34 -0.24
C THR A 45 2.01 2.35 -1.65
N SER A 46 1.44 1.53 -2.55
CA SER A 46 1.74 1.65 -3.99
C SER A 46 1.36 3.03 -4.53
N ALA A 47 0.29 3.65 -4.02
CA ALA A 47 -0.11 4.99 -4.44
C ALA A 47 0.96 6.03 -4.08
N ASP A 48 1.58 5.92 -2.89
CA ASP A 48 2.68 6.81 -2.49
C ASP A 48 3.88 6.68 -3.45
N ARG A 49 4.24 5.45 -3.84
CA ARG A 49 5.30 5.21 -4.82
C ARG A 49 4.95 5.73 -6.22
N GLN A 50 3.72 5.53 -6.67
CA GLN A 50 3.24 6.06 -7.95
C GLN A 50 3.26 7.59 -7.97
N LEU A 51 2.87 8.24 -6.87
CA LEU A 51 2.93 9.70 -6.74
C LEU A 51 4.38 10.20 -6.78
N ALA A 52 5.31 9.50 -6.14
CA ALA A 52 6.73 9.81 -6.20
C ALA A 52 7.28 9.67 -7.62
N VAL A 53 6.95 8.59 -8.34
CA VAL A 53 7.35 8.40 -9.75
C VAL A 53 6.76 9.52 -10.62
N TYR A 54 5.49 9.85 -10.45
CA TYR A 54 4.83 10.93 -11.18
C TYR A 54 5.57 12.27 -11.00
N GLN A 55 5.87 12.64 -9.75
CA GLN A 55 6.57 13.89 -9.43
C GLN A 55 8.01 13.90 -9.97
N GLN A 56 8.73 12.77 -9.90
CA GLN A 56 10.09 12.64 -10.42
C GLN A 56 10.17 12.84 -11.94
N HIS A 57 9.08 12.57 -12.66
CA HIS A 57 9.01 12.71 -14.12
C HIS A 57 8.36 14.02 -14.57
N GLY A 58 8.31 15.02 -13.69
CA GLY A 58 7.84 16.38 -14.00
C GLY A 58 6.37 16.63 -13.68
N GLY A 59 5.66 15.66 -13.11
CA GLY A 59 4.30 15.81 -12.61
C GLY A 59 3.37 16.45 -13.62
N ASP A 60 2.58 17.43 -13.17
CA ASP A 60 1.57 18.09 -14.01
C ASP A 60 2.16 18.88 -15.19
N GLU A 61 3.39 19.38 -15.05
CA GLU A 61 4.10 20.12 -16.12
C GLU A 61 4.53 19.19 -17.27
N ASN A 62 4.68 17.89 -16.99
CA ASN A 62 5.05 16.86 -17.95
C ASN A 62 4.08 15.67 -17.90
N ARG A 63 2.79 15.97 -17.74
CA ARG A 63 1.76 15.01 -17.32
C ARG A 63 1.71 13.73 -18.17
N GLU A 64 1.82 13.84 -19.49
CA GLU A 64 1.74 12.67 -20.36
C GLU A 64 2.90 11.68 -20.09
N GLU A 65 4.14 12.18 -20.08
CA GLU A 65 5.32 11.35 -19.83
C GLU A 65 5.40 10.90 -18.37
N ALA A 66 4.98 11.73 -17.42
CA ALA A 66 4.89 11.35 -16.02
C ALA A 66 3.90 10.20 -15.79
N LEU A 67 2.75 10.19 -16.49
CA LEU A 67 1.81 9.07 -16.44
C LEU A 67 2.35 7.82 -17.13
N LYS A 68 3.06 7.95 -18.27
CA LYS A 68 3.74 6.80 -18.91
C LYS A 68 4.75 6.17 -17.96
N ALA A 69 5.56 6.97 -17.27
CA ALA A 69 6.52 6.49 -16.29
C ALA A 69 5.86 5.73 -15.12
N VAL A 70 4.69 6.19 -14.64
CA VAL A 70 3.91 5.46 -13.63
C VAL A 70 3.43 4.11 -14.17
N VAL A 71 2.94 4.06 -15.41
CA VAL A 71 2.51 2.80 -16.03
C VAL A 71 3.69 1.83 -16.19
N ASP A 72 4.84 2.31 -16.67
CA ASP A 72 6.04 1.49 -16.81
C ASP A 72 6.51 0.95 -15.45
N HIS A 73 6.48 1.78 -14.41
CA HIS A 73 6.79 1.36 -13.05
C HIS A 73 5.84 0.27 -12.54
N LEU A 74 4.52 0.42 -12.75
CA LEU A 74 3.52 -0.59 -12.36
C LEU A 74 3.71 -1.92 -13.10
N VAL A 75 4.05 -1.87 -14.38
CA VAL A 75 4.39 -3.07 -15.17
C VAL A 75 5.59 -3.79 -14.55
N MET A 76 6.61 -3.05 -14.11
CA MET A 76 7.79 -3.63 -13.48
C MET A 76 7.48 -4.20 -12.09
N GLU A 77 6.76 -3.48 -11.22
CA GLU A 77 6.36 -3.98 -9.90
C GLU A 77 5.52 -5.25 -10.01
N THR A 78 4.59 -5.31 -10.97
CA THR A 78 3.71 -6.49 -11.16
C THR A 78 4.49 -7.73 -11.60
N LYS A 79 5.59 -7.54 -12.33
CA LYS A 79 6.46 -8.63 -12.79
C LYS A 79 7.41 -9.14 -11.71
N GLN A 80 7.62 -8.41 -10.62
CA GLN A 80 8.49 -8.87 -9.53
C GLN A 80 7.93 -10.17 -8.94
N GLY A 81 8.79 -11.20 -8.87
CA GLY A 81 8.41 -12.54 -8.39
C GLY A 81 7.76 -13.46 -9.44
N ILE A 82 7.60 -13.02 -10.70
CA ILE A 82 7.12 -13.86 -11.81
C ILE A 82 8.28 -14.42 -12.63
N TYR A 83 9.41 -13.71 -12.69
CA TYR A 83 10.62 -14.15 -13.40
C TYR A 83 11.78 -14.25 -12.42
N ASP A 84 12.31 -15.47 -12.24
CA ASP A 84 13.68 -15.74 -11.78
C ASP A 84 14.65 -15.72 -12.97
#